data_AF-A0A4W6CBA5-F1
#
_entry.id   AF-A0A4W6CBA5-F1
#
_cell.length_a   1.000
_cell.length_b   1.000
_cell.length_c   1.000
_cell.angle_alpha   90.00
_cell.angle_beta   90.00
_cell.angle_gamma   90.00
#
_symmetry.space_group_name_H-M   'P 1'
#
loop_
_entity.id
_entity.type
_entity.pdbx_description
1 polymer ?
#
loop_
_entity_poly.entity_id
_entity_poly.type
_entity_poly.pdbx_seq_one_letter_code
_entity_poly.pdbx_strand_id
1 'polypeptide(L)'
;MFQREDWGKGSEGVMETAASDTAGSGRDVAVKGEAAIKPEFLTTKEKFHGFVDSEWQGSKGEQASDNGTVEETKEACVEEPEAKKLKLDPEERTKGWKQDGKRLRGQNKSRPHTKPTTYDEKRLCLSVIQANRECPFGDKCHFYHDVAEYMSSKPADIGESCYLYDTFGKCAYGLSCRFAKAHTTPDFKTMENTDLVKACEGKNPVKNSLSKDLQNCLRKRSVSFKKSAEALPLIHTLSVSGRKYRQLFLHVFFVQSSPDKPPPVKTVGPLTDADVIKLRQCEKKQVDFRDKLYLAPLTTCGNLPFRRVCKRFGADITCGEMAMCTNLLQGQQSEWALLKRHESEDLFGVQVEGCFPDTMTRCAELINNNTDVDFVDINSGCPIDLVYKKGGGCGLMTRTRKFEQIVKGMNYVLDVPLTVKIRTGVQEKSNIAHKLIPEMKNWGVSMITLHGRSREQRYTKLADWDYITTCSKLASPVPLFGNGDILSYEDAMKARETGVSGIMIARGALIKPWIFTEIKESRHWDISSSERLDILRDFTNFGLEHWGSDTRGVEKTRTFMLEWLSFMCRYIPVGLLERVPQKINERPPYYMGRNYLESLMASQNVGDWVRISEMLLGPVPKNFNFLPKHKANAYK
;
A
#
# COMPACT_ATOMS: atom_id res chain seq x y z
N MET A 1 -36.61 -55.35 -29.20
CA MET A 1 -35.61 -56.42 -28.98
C MET A 1 -34.45 -55.80 -28.20
N PHE A 2 -34.23 -55.95 -26.88
CA PHE A 2 -35.00 -56.39 -25.68
C PHE A 2 -34.23 -55.82 -24.46
N GLN A 3 -34.77 -55.40 -23.31
CA GLN A 3 -36.12 -54.95 -22.90
C GLN A 3 -35.93 -53.97 -21.70
N ARG A 4 -36.98 -53.61 -20.95
CA ARG A 4 -36.91 -53.23 -19.53
C ARG A 4 -37.22 -54.45 -18.66
N GLU A 5 -36.69 -54.50 -17.45
CA GLU A 5 -37.36 -55.16 -16.32
C GLU A 5 -36.95 -54.52 -14.98
N ASP A 6 -37.86 -54.63 -14.00
CA ASP A 6 -37.85 -53.96 -12.69
C ASP A 6 -37.76 -55.00 -11.55
N TRP A 7 -37.85 -54.55 -10.29
CA TRP A 7 -38.01 -55.36 -9.03
C TRP A 7 -36.74 -56.05 -8.50
N GLY A 8 -36.45 -56.06 -7.18
CA GLY A 8 -37.09 -55.35 -6.07
C GLY A 8 -36.48 -55.67 -4.68
N LYS A 9 -36.73 -54.77 -3.71
CA LYS A 9 -36.73 -54.92 -2.23
C LYS A 9 -35.77 -55.93 -1.53
N GLY A 10 -34.80 -55.39 -0.79
CA GLY A 10 -34.80 -55.39 0.67
C GLY A 10 -34.17 -56.54 1.48
N SER A 11 -33.27 -56.18 2.41
CA SER A 11 -33.13 -56.83 3.74
C SER A 11 -32.39 -55.90 4.71
N GLU A 12 -32.74 -55.98 6.00
CA GLU A 12 -32.18 -55.15 7.07
C GLU A 12 -30.98 -55.82 7.76
N GLY A 13 -30.12 -54.97 8.33
CA GLY A 13 -29.34 -55.16 9.56
C GLY A 13 -28.78 -56.53 9.96
N VAL A 14 -27.44 -56.60 10.06
CA VAL A 14 -26.76 -57.26 11.19
C VAL A 14 -25.75 -56.29 11.78
N MET A 15 -25.85 -56.04 13.09
CA MET A 15 -24.79 -55.41 13.87
C MET A 15 -23.71 -56.46 14.11
N GLU A 16 -22.44 -56.12 13.88
CA GLU A 16 -21.34 -56.89 14.45
C GLU A 16 -20.38 -55.98 15.20
N THR A 17 -19.78 -56.52 16.26
CA THR A 17 -19.46 -55.76 17.47
C THR A 17 -18.09 -55.11 17.44
N ALA A 18 -17.97 -53.97 18.13
CA ALA A 18 -16.69 -53.36 18.41
C ALA A 18 -15.83 -54.25 19.31
N ALA A 19 -14.70 -54.71 18.80
CA ALA A 19 -13.59 -55.18 19.60
C ALA A 19 -12.57 -54.03 19.75
N SER A 20 -12.18 -53.73 20.98
CA SER A 20 -11.17 -52.75 21.30
C SER A 20 -9.78 -53.29 21.03
N ASP A 21 -8.94 -52.52 20.33
CA ASP A 21 -7.49 -52.67 20.43
C ASP A 21 -6.82 -51.31 20.64
N THR A 22 -5.90 -51.28 21.59
CA THR A 22 -5.24 -50.08 22.12
C THR A 22 -3.86 -49.84 21.50
N ALA A 23 -3.47 -48.57 21.47
CA ALA A 23 -2.12 -48.04 21.23
C ALA A 23 -1.62 -48.01 19.77
N GLY A 24 -1.22 -46.82 19.31
CA GLY A 24 -0.56 -46.61 18.01
C GLY A 24 -0.59 -45.17 17.50
N SER A 25 0.35 -44.34 17.97
CA SER A 25 0.76 -43.02 17.46
C SER A 25 -0.29 -42.05 16.88
N GLY A 26 -0.41 -40.88 17.51
CA GLY A 26 -1.14 -39.75 16.93
C GLY A 26 -0.57 -39.35 15.56
N ARG A 27 -1.44 -39.31 14.55
CA ARG A 27 -1.11 -38.73 13.23
C ARG A 27 -1.60 -37.29 13.19
N ASP A 28 -0.70 -36.36 12.89
CA ASP A 28 -1.03 -34.96 12.68
C ASP A 28 -2.05 -34.80 11.54
N VAL A 29 -3.25 -34.35 11.90
CA VAL A 29 -4.28 -33.96 10.92
C VAL A 29 -4.10 -32.48 10.64
N ALA A 30 -3.43 -32.15 9.52
CA ALA A 30 -3.18 -30.78 9.10
C ALA A 30 -4.45 -29.91 9.15
N VAL A 31 -4.48 -28.93 10.06
CA VAL A 31 -5.65 -28.10 10.31
C VAL A 31 -5.91 -27.18 9.12
N LYS A 32 -7.11 -27.26 8.56
CA LYS A 32 -7.48 -26.56 7.32
C LYS A 32 -7.41 -25.04 7.46
N GLY A 33 -6.34 -24.45 6.91
CA GLY A 33 -6.09 -23.01 6.94
C GLY A 33 -4.96 -22.60 7.88
N GLU A 34 -4.30 -23.55 8.54
CA GLU A 34 -3.05 -23.34 9.27
C GLU A 34 -1.86 -23.76 8.41
N ALA A 35 -0.69 -23.17 8.68
CA ALA A 35 0.56 -23.50 8.00
C ALA A 35 1.19 -24.73 8.65
N ALA A 36 1.75 -25.62 7.82
CA ALA A 36 2.47 -26.80 8.29
C ALA A 36 3.87 -26.40 8.80
N ILE A 37 4.01 -26.31 10.12
CA ILE A 37 5.26 -26.04 10.84
C ILE A 37 5.71 -27.36 11.47
N LYS A 38 7.03 -27.64 11.46
CA LYS A 38 7.56 -28.89 12.00
C LYS A 38 7.23 -29.03 13.50
N PRO A 39 6.87 -30.23 14.00
CA PRO A 39 6.34 -30.41 15.35
C PRO A 39 7.22 -29.86 16.48
N GLU A 40 8.55 -29.88 16.33
CA GLU A 40 9.51 -29.41 17.32
C GLU A 40 9.44 -27.90 17.61
N PHE A 41 8.82 -27.10 16.73
CA PHE A 41 8.61 -25.67 16.93
C PHE A 41 7.20 -25.31 17.43
N LEU A 42 6.24 -26.24 17.39
CA LEU A 42 4.85 -25.95 17.80
C LEU A 42 4.73 -25.75 19.31
N THR A 43 3.89 -24.82 19.73
CA THR A 43 3.68 -24.50 21.15
C THR A 43 2.25 -24.04 21.45
N THR A 44 1.91 -23.89 22.74
CA THR A 44 0.62 -23.32 23.15
C THR A 44 0.71 -21.80 23.27
N LYS A 45 -0.45 -21.13 23.25
CA LYS A 45 -0.53 -19.67 23.40
C LYS A 45 0.10 -19.19 24.72
N GLU A 46 -0.12 -19.93 25.79
CA GLU A 46 0.32 -19.60 27.15
C GLU A 46 1.85 -19.72 27.25
N LYS A 47 2.41 -20.80 26.70
CA LYS A 47 3.86 -20.98 26.60
C LYS A 47 4.51 -19.93 25.70
N PHE A 48 3.87 -19.59 24.58
CA PHE A 48 4.36 -18.56 23.66
C PHE A 48 4.49 -17.20 24.35
N HIS A 49 3.42 -16.70 24.96
CA HIS A 49 3.45 -15.39 25.61
C HIS A 49 4.32 -15.41 26.88
N GLY A 50 4.27 -16.49 27.68
CA GLY A 50 5.14 -16.64 28.85
C GLY A 50 6.63 -16.53 28.50
N PHE A 51 7.07 -17.18 27.41
CA PHE A 51 8.44 -17.06 26.89
C PHE A 51 8.76 -15.64 26.39
N VAL A 52 7.87 -15.03 25.59
CA VAL A 52 8.11 -13.70 25.04
C VAL A 52 8.17 -12.62 26.13
N ASP A 53 7.36 -12.75 27.18
CA ASP A 53 7.35 -11.83 28.32
C ASP A 53 8.55 -12.05 29.25
N SER A 54 8.96 -13.30 29.53
CA SER A 54 10.11 -13.58 30.41
C SER A 54 11.43 -13.09 29.81
N GLU A 55 11.66 -13.34 28.53
CA GLU A 55 12.87 -12.89 27.81
C GLU A 55 12.92 -11.36 27.73
N TRP A 56 11.77 -10.69 27.50
CA TRP A 56 11.70 -9.22 27.49
C TRP A 56 12.06 -8.64 28.85
N GLN A 57 11.53 -9.20 29.95
CA GLN A 57 11.86 -8.77 31.30
C GLN A 57 13.34 -9.00 31.64
N GLY A 58 13.90 -10.15 31.26
CA GLY A 58 15.34 -10.43 31.39
C GLY A 58 16.20 -9.38 30.69
N SER A 59 15.87 -9.05 29.43
CA SER A 59 16.62 -8.04 28.65
C SER A 59 16.60 -6.63 29.24
N LYS A 60 15.55 -6.27 30.00
CA LYS A 60 15.49 -5.02 30.77
C LYS A 60 16.25 -5.11 32.09
N GLY A 61 16.27 -6.28 32.74
CA GLY A 61 17.00 -6.54 33.98
C GLY A 61 18.51 -6.33 33.83
N GLU A 62 19.11 -6.77 32.72
CA GLU A 62 20.53 -6.56 32.45
C GLU A 62 20.89 -5.08 32.20
N GLN A 63 19.98 -4.31 31.56
CA GLN A 63 20.14 -2.87 31.33
C GLN A 63 19.88 -1.99 32.56
N ALA A 64 19.22 -2.51 33.60
CA ALA A 64 18.86 -1.77 34.82
C ALA A 64 19.90 -1.86 35.95
N SER A 65 21.11 -2.32 35.65
CA SER A 65 22.20 -2.47 36.63
C SER A 65 22.95 -1.18 36.97
N ASP A 66 22.59 -0.04 36.36
CA ASP A 66 23.09 1.28 36.73
C ASP A 66 21.96 2.32 36.80
N ASN A 67 21.90 3.06 37.92
CA ASN A 67 20.93 4.08 38.33
C ASN A 67 19.46 3.67 38.66
N GLY A 68 19.18 3.54 39.96
CA GLY A 68 18.03 4.23 40.58
C GLY A 68 16.71 3.45 40.72
N THR A 69 16.24 3.33 41.96
CA THR A 69 14.95 2.73 42.37
C THR A 69 13.76 3.07 41.46
N VAL A 70 13.15 2.04 40.87
CA VAL A 70 11.89 2.13 40.11
C VAL A 70 10.72 1.71 41.01
N GLU A 71 9.70 2.56 41.15
CA GLU A 71 8.44 2.19 41.79
C GLU A 71 7.64 1.23 40.89
N GLU A 72 7.20 0.10 41.45
CA GLU A 72 6.35 -0.88 40.75
C GLU A 72 4.98 -0.27 40.38
N THR A 73 4.83 0.16 39.13
CA THR A 73 3.51 0.43 38.54
C THR A 73 3.06 -0.77 37.73
N LYS A 74 2.01 -1.45 38.20
CA LYS A 74 1.41 -2.61 37.50
C LYS A 74 0.95 -2.21 36.10
N GLU A 75 1.66 -2.66 35.07
CA GLU A 75 1.20 -2.55 33.69
C GLU A 75 -0.13 -3.29 33.53
N ALA A 76 -1.14 -2.60 33.01
CA ALA A 76 -2.45 -3.20 32.78
C ALA A 76 -2.37 -4.15 31.58
N CYS A 77 -2.48 -5.45 31.84
CA CYS A 77 -2.58 -6.47 30.81
C CYS A 77 -3.79 -6.17 29.90
N VAL A 78 -3.53 -5.75 28.66
CA VAL A 78 -4.59 -5.50 27.68
C VAL A 78 -5.02 -6.85 27.13
N GLU A 79 -6.01 -7.47 27.78
CA GLU A 79 -6.60 -8.73 27.34
C GLU A 79 -7.02 -8.66 25.86
N GLU A 80 -6.80 -9.75 25.12
CA GLU A 80 -7.37 -9.90 23.79
C GLU A 80 -8.91 -9.80 23.89
N PRO A 81 -9.56 -8.86 23.18
CA PRO A 81 -11.01 -8.79 23.21
C PRO A 81 -11.60 -10.06 22.59
N GLU A 82 -12.32 -10.83 23.41
CA GLU A 82 -12.96 -12.08 22.99
C GLU A 82 -13.71 -11.91 21.66
N ALA A 83 -13.65 -12.95 20.82
CA ALA A 83 -14.40 -12.97 19.58
C ALA A 83 -15.92 -13.04 19.87
N LYS A 84 -16.57 -11.86 19.92
CA LYS A 84 -18.01 -11.67 20.18
C LYS A 84 -18.87 -12.83 19.64
N LYS A 85 -19.36 -13.68 20.56
CA LYS A 85 -20.51 -14.54 20.31
C LYS A 85 -21.74 -13.66 20.05
N LEU A 86 -22.66 -14.11 19.20
CA LEU A 86 -23.90 -13.37 18.94
C LEU A 86 -24.72 -13.25 20.24
N LYS A 87 -25.00 -12.02 20.67
CA LYS A 87 -26.21 -11.75 21.44
C LYS A 87 -27.36 -11.68 20.44
N LEU A 88 -28.25 -12.67 20.50
CA LEU A 88 -29.57 -12.61 19.89
C LEU A 88 -30.52 -12.02 20.94
N ASP A 89 -31.39 -11.10 20.54
CA ASP A 89 -32.47 -10.64 21.41
C ASP A 89 -33.47 -11.80 21.63
N PRO A 90 -34.06 -11.95 22.84
CA PRO A 90 -34.93 -13.08 23.15
C PRO A 90 -36.17 -13.21 22.25
N GLU A 91 -36.61 -12.11 21.64
CA GLU A 91 -37.89 -12.01 20.92
C GLU A 91 -37.83 -12.49 19.45
N GLU A 92 -36.65 -12.69 18.84
CA GLU A 92 -36.53 -13.19 17.46
C GLU A 92 -36.62 -14.73 17.33
N ARG A 93 -37.00 -15.46 18.39
CA ARG A 93 -37.03 -16.95 18.37
C ARG A 93 -38.25 -17.59 17.68
N THR A 94 -39.32 -16.84 17.36
CA THR A 94 -40.64 -17.43 17.02
C THR A 94 -41.14 -17.19 15.58
N LYS A 95 -40.30 -16.77 14.63
CA LYS A 95 -40.66 -16.73 13.19
C LYS A 95 -39.59 -17.39 12.32
N GLY A 96 -39.80 -18.67 12.01
CA GLY A 96 -38.87 -19.47 11.21
C GLY A 96 -38.88 -19.10 9.73
N TRP A 97 -38.00 -18.19 9.31
CA TRP A 97 -37.55 -18.01 7.92
C TRP A 97 -36.03 -18.23 7.83
N LYS A 98 -35.54 -18.58 6.65
CA LYS A 98 -34.15 -19.04 6.41
C LYS A 98 -33.11 -18.03 6.92
N GLN A 99 -32.13 -18.51 7.70
CA GLN A 99 -31.00 -17.71 8.16
C GLN A 99 -30.02 -17.42 7.01
N ASP A 100 -30.23 -16.30 6.31
CA ASP A 100 -29.18 -15.70 5.50
C ASP A 100 -28.06 -15.20 6.41
N GLY A 101 -26.91 -15.87 6.37
CA GLY A 101 -25.73 -15.50 7.16
C GLY A 101 -25.27 -14.08 6.87
N LYS A 102 -25.59 -13.13 7.77
CA LYS A 102 -25.19 -11.72 7.69
C LYS A 102 -23.66 -11.59 7.73
N ARG A 103 -23.04 -11.63 6.53
CA ARG A 103 -21.58 -11.47 6.30
C ARG A 103 -21.01 -10.33 7.15
N LEU A 104 -20.01 -10.63 7.97
CA LEU A 104 -19.29 -9.66 8.81
C LEU A 104 -18.72 -8.51 7.94
N ARG A 105 -19.26 -7.30 8.11
CA ARG A 105 -18.82 -6.09 7.37
C ARG A 105 -17.75 -5.31 8.14
N GLY A 106 -16.96 -4.51 7.42
CA GLY A 106 -15.67 -3.96 7.85
C GLY A 106 -15.65 -3.27 9.22
N GLN A 107 -14.58 -3.54 9.99
CA GLN A 107 -14.50 -3.33 11.44
C GLN A 107 -14.01 -1.93 11.88
N ASN A 108 -13.66 -1.03 10.95
CA ASN A 108 -12.99 0.26 11.26
C ASN A 108 -13.95 1.40 11.67
N LYS A 109 -14.98 1.13 12.49
CA LYS A 109 -15.95 2.14 12.95
C LYS A 109 -15.56 2.84 14.27
N SER A 110 -14.59 2.30 15.01
CA SER A 110 -14.25 2.73 16.38
C SER A 110 -12.74 2.85 16.62
N ARG A 111 -11.96 3.23 15.58
CA ARG A 111 -10.54 3.50 15.76
C ARG A 111 -10.37 4.85 16.48
N PRO A 112 -9.57 4.96 17.56
CA PRO A 112 -9.27 6.25 18.16
C PRO A 112 -8.62 7.18 17.13
N HIS A 113 -9.03 8.45 17.12
CA HIS A 113 -8.44 9.47 16.26
C HIS A 113 -7.36 10.23 17.02
N THR A 114 -6.11 9.77 16.90
CA THR A 114 -4.96 10.46 17.48
C THR A 114 -4.77 11.81 16.80
N LYS A 115 -5.02 12.91 17.53
CA LYS A 115 -4.85 14.27 16.99
C LYS A 115 -3.36 14.55 16.77
N PRO A 116 -2.92 15.17 15.66
CA PRO A 116 -1.49 15.45 15.40
C PRO A 116 -0.76 16.36 16.42
N THR A 117 -1.49 16.87 17.41
CA THR A 117 -1.04 17.76 18.49
C THR A 117 -0.88 17.05 19.84
N THR A 118 -1.13 15.73 19.95
CA THR A 118 -0.98 15.00 21.23
C THR A 118 0.47 14.73 21.65
N TYR A 119 1.46 15.04 20.80
CA TYR A 119 2.86 14.64 21.00
C TYR A 119 3.79 15.78 21.41
N ASP A 120 3.43 17.04 21.14
CA ASP A 120 4.20 18.22 21.56
C ASP A 120 3.19 19.27 22.08
N GLU A 121 3.15 19.52 23.39
CA GLU A 121 2.27 20.54 23.98
C GLU A 121 2.71 21.97 23.61
N LYS A 122 4.02 22.15 23.40
CA LYS A 122 4.65 23.34 22.82
C LYS A 122 5.81 22.90 21.91
N ARG A 123 6.09 23.68 20.86
CA ARG A 123 7.21 23.45 19.92
C ARG A 123 8.12 24.67 19.85
N LEU A 124 9.38 24.48 19.46
CA LEU A 124 10.26 25.59 19.06
C LEU A 124 9.67 26.37 17.89
N CYS A 125 9.91 27.69 17.89
CA CYS A 125 9.53 28.54 16.78
C CYS A 125 10.41 28.29 15.55
N LEU A 126 9.83 28.39 14.35
CA LEU A 126 10.57 28.23 13.09
C LEU A 126 11.67 29.28 12.89
N SER A 127 11.54 30.46 13.49
CA SER A 127 12.60 31.48 13.56
C SER A 127 13.87 30.93 14.21
N VAL A 128 13.72 30.29 15.37
CA VAL A 128 14.81 29.71 16.17
C VAL A 128 15.43 28.52 15.45
N ILE A 129 14.62 27.62 14.89
CA ILE A 129 15.11 26.44 14.14
C ILE A 129 15.90 26.86 12.88
N GLN A 130 15.54 27.97 12.22
CA GLN A 130 16.17 28.43 10.99
C GLN A 130 17.30 29.45 11.21
N ALA A 131 17.66 29.74 12.45
CA ALA A 131 18.77 30.59 12.93
C ALA A 131 18.85 32.06 12.44
N ASN A 132 18.17 32.43 11.36
CA ASN A 132 18.36 33.69 10.62
C ASN A 132 17.02 34.38 10.27
N ARG A 133 16.00 34.29 11.13
CA ARG A 133 14.71 34.97 10.94
C ARG A 133 14.16 35.49 12.26
N GLU A 134 13.78 36.76 12.30
CA GLU A 134 12.98 37.30 13.39
C GLU A 134 11.58 36.65 13.39
N CYS A 135 10.99 36.52 14.57
CA CYS A 135 9.65 35.95 14.70
C CYS A 135 8.59 37.01 14.34
N PRO A 136 7.73 36.81 13.32
CA PRO A 136 6.72 37.79 12.93
C PRO A 136 5.60 37.97 13.97
N PHE A 137 5.60 37.18 15.05
CA PHE A 137 4.67 37.28 16.17
C PHE A 137 5.31 37.81 17.47
N GLY A 138 6.65 37.93 17.52
CA GLY A 138 7.40 38.33 18.72
C GLY A 138 6.94 37.58 19.97
N ASP A 139 6.75 38.31 21.07
CA ASP A 139 6.31 37.80 22.38
C ASP A 139 4.89 37.22 22.38
N LYS A 140 4.09 37.48 21.33
CA LYS A 140 2.75 36.89 21.16
C LYS A 140 2.80 35.53 20.46
N CYS A 141 4.00 35.00 20.18
CA CYS A 141 4.12 33.70 19.53
C CYS A 141 3.73 32.56 20.46
N HIS A 142 2.96 31.60 19.95
CA HIS A 142 2.58 30.39 20.67
C HIS A 142 3.72 29.35 20.78
N PHE A 143 4.85 29.59 20.12
CA PHE A 143 6.00 28.68 20.07
C PHE A 143 7.14 29.15 20.97
N TYR A 144 7.91 28.21 21.51
CA TYR A 144 9.08 28.50 22.33
C TYR A 144 10.14 29.29 21.56
N HIS A 145 10.67 30.31 22.24
CA HIS A 145 11.83 31.10 21.80
C HIS A 145 13.06 30.81 22.67
N ASP A 146 12.86 30.49 23.95
CA ASP A 146 13.91 29.97 24.82
C ASP A 146 14.25 28.52 24.43
N VAL A 147 15.52 28.30 24.07
CA VAL A 147 16.05 27.00 23.70
C VAL A 147 16.33 26.12 24.91
N ALA A 148 16.75 26.68 26.05
CA ALA A 148 17.02 25.93 27.27
C ALA A 148 15.71 25.43 27.91
N GLU A 149 14.68 26.27 27.97
CA GLU A 149 13.33 25.87 28.39
C GLU A 149 12.81 24.72 27.49
N TYR A 150 12.93 24.86 26.17
CA TYR A 150 12.54 23.79 25.26
C TYR A 150 13.34 22.50 25.50
N MET A 151 14.67 22.56 25.56
CA MET A 151 15.53 21.38 25.68
C MET A 151 15.36 20.64 27.00
N SER A 152 14.98 21.35 28.08
CA SER A 152 14.59 20.72 29.36
C SER A 152 13.20 20.07 29.32
N SER A 153 12.26 20.63 28.56
CA SER A 153 10.91 20.04 28.37
C SER A 153 10.88 18.88 27.36
N LYS A 154 11.88 18.82 26.47
CA LYS A 154 12.01 17.81 25.42
C LYS A 154 12.33 16.44 26.02
N PRO A 155 11.65 15.34 25.62
CA PRO A 155 12.00 14.00 26.08
C PRO A 155 13.46 13.64 25.75
N ALA A 156 14.07 12.74 26.52
CA ALA A 156 15.43 12.25 26.25
C ALA A 156 15.59 11.71 24.82
N ASP A 157 16.72 11.96 24.17
CA ASP A 157 16.98 11.48 22.81
C ASP A 157 17.04 9.94 22.76
N ILE A 158 16.70 9.36 21.60
CA ILE A 158 16.44 7.93 21.37
C ILE A 158 17.73 7.11 21.25
N GLY A 159 18.80 7.70 20.73
CA GLY A 159 20.06 7.02 20.46
C GLY A 159 21.20 7.98 20.15
N GLU A 160 22.40 7.42 19.99
CA GLU A 160 23.66 8.17 19.91
C GLU A 160 24.00 8.72 18.51
N SER A 161 23.42 8.14 17.45
CA SER A 161 23.63 8.55 16.05
C SER A 161 22.34 9.06 15.42
N CYS A 162 22.44 9.85 14.34
CA CYS A 162 21.30 10.45 13.68
C CYS A 162 21.38 10.23 12.17
N TYR A 163 20.56 9.31 11.66
CA TYR A 163 20.53 8.94 10.24
C TYR A 163 20.52 10.13 9.27
N LEU A 164 19.82 11.23 9.59
CA LEU A 164 19.78 12.42 8.73
C LEU A 164 21.11 13.19 8.72
N TYR A 165 21.75 13.33 9.88
CA TYR A 165 23.07 13.96 9.98
C TYR A 165 24.14 13.09 9.30
N ASP A 166 24.12 11.78 9.58
CA ASP A 166 25.08 10.82 9.06
C ASP A 166 24.98 10.67 7.53
N THR A 167 23.77 10.81 6.96
CA THR A 167 23.53 10.68 5.51
C THR A 167 23.73 11.99 4.74
N PHE A 168 23.27 13.13 5.28
CA PHE A 168 23.22 14.42 4.55
C PHE A 168 24.19 15.48 5.08
N GLY A 169 24.97 15.16 6.11
CA GLY A 169 25.82 16.10 6.84
C GLY A 169 25.08 17.11 7.71
N LYS A 170 23.75 17.17 7.67
CA LYS A 170 22.92 18.06 8.48
C LYS A 170 21.54 17.51 8.72
N CYS A 171 21.01 17.77 9.92
CA CYS A 171 19.66 17.38 10.30
C CYS A 171 18.69 18.56 10.15
N ALA A 172 17.74 18.47 9.21
CA ALA A 172 16.74 19.53 8.95
C ALA A 172 15.83 19.86 10.15
N TYR A 173 15.85 19.04 11.21
CA TYR A 173 15.09 19.22 12.45
C TYR A 173 15.92 19.83 13.59
N GLY A 174 17.25 19.90 13.46
CA GLY A 174 18.17 20.50 14.44
C GLY A 174 17.85 20.07 15.87
N LEU A 175 17.72 21.04 16.78
CA LEU A 175 17.40 20.85 18.20
C LEU A 175 16.12 20.01 18.45
N SER A 176 15.15 20.06 17.55
CA SER A 176 13.90 19.28 17.67
C SER A 176 14.02 17.81 17.28
N CYS A 177 15.14 17.41 16.66
CA CYS A 177 15.47 16.02 16.35
C CYS A 177 15.51 15.18 17.63
N ARG A 178 14.92 13.98 17.61
CA ARG A 178 14.96 13.00 18.71
C ARG A 178 16.31 12.27 18.84
N PHE A 179 17.32 12.73 18.09
CA PHE A 179 18.72 12.29 18.09
C PHE A 179 19.65 13.52 18.09
N ALA A 180 19.20 14.63 18.68
CA ALA A 180 19.89 15.93 18.59
C ALA A 180 21.31 15.86 19.18
N LYS A 181 21.51 15.15 20.30
CA LYS A 181 22.83 14.98 20.94
C LYS A 181 23.93 14.52 19.97
N ALA A 182 23.60 13.72 18.95
CA ALA A 182 24.52 13.27 17.91
C ALA A 182 25.09 14.42 17.06
N HIS A 183 24.36 15.53 16.95
CA HIS A 183 24.63 16.63 16.02
C HIS A 183 24.36 18.03 16.63
N THR A 184 24.47 18.18 17.95
CA THR A 184 24.36 19.48 18.64
C THR A 184 25.46 19.68 19.68
N THR A 185 25.99 20.89 19.78
CA THR A 185 26.97 21.26 20.82
C THR A 185 26.31 21.51 22.18
N PRO A 186 27.07 21.55 23.29
CA PRO A 186 26.56 21.94 24.61
C PRO A 186 25.88 23.32 24.64
N ASP A 187 26.32 24.27 23.79
CA ASP A 187 25.72 25.60 23.62
C ASP A 187 24.39 25.59 22.83
N PHE A 188 23.78 24.42 22.62
CA PHE A 188 22.60 24.21 21.79
C PHE A 188 22.72 24.71 20.33
N LYS A 189 23.90 24.64 19.73
CA LYS A 189 24.10 24.91 18.29
C LYS A 189 24.01 23.60 17.51
N THR A 190 23.33 23.61 16.36
CA THR A 190 23.29 22.44 15.46
C THR A 190 24.59 22.37 14.66
N MET A 191 25.20 21.19 14.61
CA MET A 191 26.43 20.92 13.85
C MET A 191 26.09 20.59 12.39
N GLU A 192 26.99 20.93 11.47
CA GLU A 192 26.93 20.51 10.07
C GLU A 192 28.30 19.95 9.63
N ASN A 193 28.30 18.78 9.01
CA ASN A 193 29.45 18.22 8.30
C ASN A 193 29.50 18.84 6.90
N THR A 194 30.41 19.80 6.70
CA THR A 194 30.50 20.61 5.48
C THR A 194 30.78 19.79 4.22
N ASP A 195 31.47 18.66 4.32
CA ASP A 195 31.86 17.86 3.16
C ASP A 195 30.71 16.96 2.68
N LEU A 196 29.96 16.36 3.61
CA LEU A 196 28.70 15.69 3.29
C LEU A 196 27.65 16.69 2.76
N VAL A 197 27.54 17.89 3.35
CA VAL A 197 26.61 18.92 2.86
C VAL A 197 26.94 19.35 1.43
N LYS A 198 28.21 19.53 1.06
CA LYS A 198 28.64 19.78 -0.33
C LYS A 198 28.34 18.58 -1.24
N ALA A 199 28.61 17.35 -0.77
CA ALA A 199 28.34 16.14 -1.55
C ALA A 199 26.83 15.89 -1.81
N CYS A 200 25.97 16.43 -0.95
CA CYS A 200 24.51 16.42 -1.07
C CYS A 200 23.93 17.69 -1.71
N GLU A 201 24.75 18.70 -2.05
CA GLU A 201 24.27 19.96 -2.59
C GLU A 201 23.59 19.75 -3.96
N GLY A 202 22.45 20.43 -4.17
CA GLY A 202 21.60 20.25 -5.36
C GLY A 202 20.84 18.93 -5.44
N LYS A 203 21.17 17.90 -4.65
CA LYS A 203 20.43 16.63 -4.61
C LYS A 203 19.17 16.76 -3.76
N ASN A 204 18.00 16.62 -4.40
CA ASN A 204 16.75 16.44 -3.68
C ASN A 204 16.23 15.00 -3.90
N PRO A 205 16.48 14.08 -2.94
CA PRO A 205 16.13 12.68 -3.11
C PRO A 205 14.61 12.44 -3.17
N VAL A 206 13.78 13.38 -2.68
CA VAL A 206 12.31 13.23 -2.64
C VAL A 206 11.61 14.30 -3.50
N LYS A 207 11.06 13.84 -4.62
CA LYS A 207 10.32 14.65 -5.60
C LYS A 207 8.82 14.77 -5.27
N ASN A 208 8.10 15.57 -6.05
CA ASN A 208 6.64 15.74 -6.02
C ASN A 208 6.08 16.34 -4.71
N SER A 209 6.86 17.21 -4.06
CA SER A 209 6.36 17.96 -2.90
C SER A 209 5.45 19.11 -3.34
N LEU A 210 4.25 19.20 -2.74
CA LEU A 210 3.29 20.29 -2.98
C LEU A 210 3.87 21.64 -2.54
N SER A 211 4.10 22.55 -3.51
CA SER A 211 4.54 23.92 -3.21
C SER A 211 3.43 24.73 -2.52
N LYS A 212 3.83 25.75 -1.74
CA LYS A 212 2.87 26.63 -1.04
C LYS A 212 2.00 27.39 -2.04
N ASP A 213 2.55 27.81 -3.17
CA ASP A 213 1.84 28.58 -4.18
C ASP A 213 0.81 27.74 -4.93
N LEU A 214 1.18 26.51 -5.32
CA LEU A 214 0.23 25.56 -5.90
C LEU A 214 -0.88 25.21 -4.89
N GLN A 215 -0.53 24.98 -3.62
CA GLN A 215 -1.51 24.75 -2.56
C GLN A 215 -2.49 25.92 -2.42
N ASN A 216 -1.98 27.16 -2.44
CA ASN A 216 -2.81 28.37 -2.36
C ASN A 216 -3.73 28.50 -3.58
N CYS A 217 -3.22 28.22 -4.78
CA CYS A 217 -4.01 28.24 -6.02
C CYS A 217 -5.11 27.16 -6.02
N LEU A 218 -4.81 25.94 -5.56
CA LEU A 218 -5.78 24.85 -5.43
C LEU A 218 -6.90 25.20 -4.43
N ARG A 219 -6.53 25.73 -3.25
CA ARG A 219 -7.50 26.18 -2.23
C ARG A 219 -8.39 27.33 -2.74
N LYS A 220 -7.82 28.27 -3.48
CA LYS A 220 -8.54 29.38 -4.14
C LYS A 220 -9.27 28.96 -5.42
N ARG A 221 -9.11 27.71 -5.87
CA ARG A 221 -9.62 27.18 -7.16
C ARG A 221 -9.18 27.98 -8.39
N SER A 222 -8.00 28.60 -8.33
CA SER A 222 -7.43 29.47 -9.38
C SER A 222 -6.43 28.76 -10.31
N VAL A 223 -6.28 27.43 -10.20
CA VAL A 223 -5.47 26.65 -11.15
C VAL A 223 -6.18 26.58 -12.49
N SER A 224 -5.46 26.91 -13.57
CA SER A 224 -5.96 26.81 -14.94
C SER A 224 -5.84 25.38 -15.46
N PHE A 225 -6.89 24.88 -16.12
CA PHE A 225 -6.97 23.53 -16.68
C PHE A 225 -7.29 23.61 -18.19
N LYS A 226 -6.34 24.10 -18.98
CA LYS A 226 -6.55 24.41 -20.40
C LYS A 226 -6.77 23.13 -21.21
N LYS A 227 -5.88 22.15 -21.10
CA LYS A 227 -6.00 20.87 -21.84
C LYS A 227 -7.32 20.17 -21.47
N SER A 228 -7.74 20.22 -20.20
CA SER A 228 -9.02 19.64 -19.75
C SER A 228 -10.24 20.37 -20.32
N ALA A 229 -10.22 21.71 -20.37
CA ALA A 229 -11.32 22.51 -20.90
C ALA A 229 -11.55 22.25 -22.39
N GLU A 230 -10.49 21.99 -23.15
CA GLU A 230 -10.54 21.57 -24.56
C GLU A 230 -11.04 20.12 -24.71
N ALA A 231 -10.55 19.19 -23.88
CA ALA A 231 -10.85 17.77 -23.99
C ALA A 231 -12.32 17.41 -23.68
N LEU A 232 -12.88 17.98 -22.60
CA LEU A 232 -14.15 17.53 -22.03
C LEU A 232 -15.36 17.71 -22.98
N PRO A 233 -15.54 18.84 -23.71
CA PRO A 233 -16.61 18.99 -24.69
C PRO A 233 -16.53 17.98 -25.85
N LEU A 234 -15.32 17.73 -26.36
CA LEU A 234 -15.09 16.76 -27.44
C LEU A 234 -15.50 15.35 -27.01
N ILE A 235 -15.07 14.94 -25.81
CA ILE A 235 -15.37 13.63 -25.22
C ILE A 235 -16.87 13.46 -24.92
N HIS A 236 -17.53 14.52 -24.46
CA HIS A 236 -18.98 14.50 -24.26
C HIS A 236 -19.72 14.26 -25.58
N THR A 237 -19.34 14.99 -26.64
CA THR A 237 -19.94 14.91 -27.97
C THR A 237 -19.78 13.51 -28.58
N LEU A 238 -18.57 12.96 -28.53
CA LEU A 238 -18.25 11.60 -29.02
C LEU A 238 -19.07 10.50 -28.31
N SER A 239 -19.49 10.72 -27.06
CA SER A 239 -20.28 9.76 -26.30
C SER A 239 -21.78 9.79 -26.64
N VAL A 240 -22.28 10.85 -27.28
CA VAL A 240 -23.70 11.01 -27.65
C VAL A 240 -23.97 10.50 -29.07
N SER A 241 -23.09 10.81 -30.02
CA SER A 241 -23.28 10.56 -31.47
C SER A 241 -22.89 9.14 -31.92
N GLY A 242 -23.43 8.11 -31.24
CA GLY A 242 -22.99 6.71 -31.31
C GLY A 242 -22.62 6.16 -32.71
N ARG A 243 -21.49 5.43 -32.75
CA ARG A 243 -20.95 4.60 -33.86
C ARG A 243 -20.47 5.31 -35.14
N LYS A 244 -21.02 6.46 -35.57
CA LYS A 244 -20.58 7.08 -36.85
C LYS A 244 -19.24 7.83 -36.81
N TYR A 245 -18.73 8.21 -35.63
CA TYR A 245 -17.47 8.97 -35.48
C TYR A 245 -16.27 8.16 -34.96
N ARG A 246 -16.35 6.82 -34.88
CA ARG A 246 -15.19 5.96 -34.50
C ARG A 246 -14.00 6.17 -35.45
N GLN A 247 -14.29 6.45 -36.72
CA GLN A 247 -13.30 6.68 -37.77
C GLN A 247 -12.62 8.06 -37.64
N LEU A 248 -13.33 9.11 -37.20
CA LEU A 248 -12.73 10.44 -37.00
C LEU A 248 -11.76 10.44 -35.79
N PHE A 249 -12.05 9.68 -34.74
CA PHE A 249 -11.12 9.56 -33.61
C PHE A 249 -9.81 8.88 -34.04
N LEU A 250 -9.88 7.82 -34.87
CA LEU A 250 -8.69 7.20 -35.48
C LEU A 250 -7.98 8.14 -36.47
N HIS A 251 -8.71 8.98 -37.22
CA HIS A 251 -8.16 9.93 -38.18
C HIS A 251 -7.52 11.17 -37.52
N VAL A 252 -7.89 11.49 -36.28
CA VAL A 252 -7.26 12.55 -35.47
C VAL A 252 -6.08 12.02 -34.64
N PHE A 253 -6.09 10.74 -34.23
CA PHE A 253 -5.11 10.20 -33.28
C PHE A 253 -4.13 9.13 -33.80
N PHE A 254 -4.35 8.45 -34.95
CA PHE A 254 -3.63 7.19 -35.20
C PHE A 254 -3.11 6.85 -36.61
N VAL A 255 -3.42 7.59 -37.68
CA VAL A 255 -2.81 7.32 -39.00
C VAL A 255 -2.38 8.60 -39.71
N GLN A 256 -1.21 8.52 -40.34
CA GLN A 256 -0.57 9.53 -41.18
C GLN A 256 -1.50 10.02 -42.30
N SER A 257 -1.34 11.28 -42.70
CA SER A 257 -2.00 11.84 -43.88
C SER A 257 -1.54 11.10 -45.14
N SER A 258 -2.48 10.48 -45.87
CA SER A 258 -2.42 10.47 -47.33
C SER A 258 -2.52 11.91 -47.84
N PRO A 259 -1.96 12.24 -49.02
CA PRO A 259 -2.14 13.56 -49.62
C PRO A 259 -3.60 13.76 -50.11
N ASP A 260 -3.87 14.99 -50.57
CA ASP A 260 -5.05 15.40 -51.35
C ASP A 260 -6.38 15.61 -50.61
N LYS A 261 -6.50 16.81 -50.00
CA LYS A 261 -7.45 17.83 -50.50
C LYS A 261 -7.17 19.22 -49.89
N PRO A 262 -6.95 20.28 -50.70
CA PRO A 262 -6.79 21.63 -50.17
C PRO A 262 -8.12 22.21 -49.65
N PRO A 263 -8.09 23.13 -48.67
CA PRO A 263 -9.28 23.78 -48.14
C PRO A 263 -9.92 24.73 -49.17
N PRO A 264 -11.25 24.97 -49.10
CA PRO A 264 -11.99 25.74 -50.11
C PRO A 264 -11.81 27.26 -50.04
N VAL A 265 -10.92 27.77 -49.18
CA VAL A 265 -10.71 29.20 -48.95
C VAL A 265 -9.27 29.55 -49.29
N LYS A 266 -9.06 30.47 -50.26
CA LYS A 266 -7.77 31.11 -50.49
C LYS A 266 -7.46 32.05 -49.32
N THR A 267 -6.69 31.58 -48.34
CA THR A 267 -6.03 32.45 -47.37
C THR A 267 -4.85 33.15 -48.04
N VAL A 268 -4.72 34.47 -47.81
CA VAL A 268 -3.64 35.30 -48.34
C VAL A 268 -2.99 36.02 -47.16
N GLY A 269 -1.72 35.75 -46.92
CA GLY A 269 -0.96 36.26 -45.78
C GLY A 269 0.38 35.54 -45.62
N PRO A 270 1.25 35.98 -44.70
CA PRO A 270 2.48 35.26 -44.38
C PRO A 270 2.14 33.89 -43.79
N LEU A 271 2.67 32.84 -44.41
CA LEU A 271 2.52 31.45 -44.00
C LEU A 271 3.52 31.16 -42.89
N THR A 272 3.07 30.77 -41.69
CA THR A 272 3.97 30.38 -40.60
C THR A 272 4.30 28.89 -40.69
N ASP A 273 5.43 28.47 -40.11
CA ASP A 273 5.80 27.05 -40.07
C ASP A 273 4.72 26.19 -39.38
N ALA A 274 3.94 26.78 -38.46
CA ALA A 274 2.82 26.10 -37.79
C ALA A 274 1.58 25.88 -38.70
N ASP A 275 1.43 26.68 -39.77
CA ASP A 275 0.36 26.51 -40.77
C ASP A 275 0.69 25.38 -41.76
N VAL A 276 1.98 25.10 -41.99
CA VAL A 276 2.48 24.03 -42.88
C VAL A 276 2.70 22.73 -42.11
N ILE A 277 3.35 22.83 -40.95
CA ILE A 277 3.72 21.69 -40.11
C ILE A 277 2.63 21.50 -39.06
N LYS A 278 1.66 20.65 -39.40
CA LYS A 278 0.67 20.17 -38.42
C LYS A 278 1.39 19.42 -37.30
N LEU A 279 1.62 20.11 -36.18
CA LEU A 279 2.29 19.57 -35.00
C LEU A 279 1.61 18.27 -34.59
N ARG A 280 2.37 17.17 -34.62
CA ARG A 280 1.91 15.89 -34.09
C ARG A 280 1.73 16.04 -32.58
N GLN A 281 0.76 15.31 -32.01
CA GLN A 281 0.73 15.17 -30.56
C GLN A 281 2.07 14.60 -30.09
N CYS A 282 2.58 15.11 -28.96
CA CYS A 282 3.81 14.61 -28.37
C CYS A 282 3.71 13.09 -28.17
N GLU A 283 4.70 12.34 -28.63
CA GLU A 283 4.73 10.91 -28.36
C GLU A 283 4.87 10.70 -26.86
N LYS A 284 3.92 9.97 -26.27
CA LYS A 284 3.94 9.68 -24.84
C LYS A 284 5.23 8.95 -24.47
N LYS A 285 5.77 9.26 -23.29
CA LYS A 285 6.94 8.56 -22.74
C LYS A 285 6.75 7.04 -22.87
N GLN A 286 7.59 6.37 -23.64
CA GLN A 286 7.52 4.91 -23.75
C GLN A 286 8.05 4.27 -22.47
N VAL A 287 7.34 3.25 -21.98
CA VAL A 287 7.66 2.51 -20.77
C VAL A 287 7.61 1.02 -21.09
N ASP A 288 8.69 0.30 -20.82
CA ASP A 288 8.75 -1.14 -21.00
C ASP A 288 8.22 -1.88 -19.77
N PHE A 289 6.99 -2.36 -19.87
CA PHE A 289 6.31 -3.14 -18.83
C PHE A 289 6.63 -4.64 -18.88
N ARG A 290 7.46 -5.13 -19.81
CA ARG A 290 7.72 -6.58 -19.96
C ARG A 290 8.61 -7.14 -18.85
N ASP A 291 8.23 -8.32 -18.36
CA ASP A 291 8.93 -9.14 -17.37
C ASP A 291 9.23 -8.44 -16.03
N LYS A 292 8.48 -7.38 -15.71
CA LYS A 292 8.68 -6.59 -14.49
C LYS A 292 7.89 -7.14 -13.30
N LEU A 293 8.46 -7.01 -12.11
CA LEU A 293 7.79 -7.20 -10.83
C LEU A 293 7.28 -5.84 -10.30
N TYR A 294 5.97 -5.73 -10.17
CA TYR A 294 5.31 -4.48 -9.79
C TYR A 294 4.81 -4.55 -8.34
N LEU A 295 5.33 -3.70 -7.46
CA LEU A 295 4.76 -3.50 -6.13
C LEU A 295 3.39 -2.83 -6.23
N ALA A 296 2.35 -3.49 -5.74
CA ALA A 296 0.99 -2.98 -5.78
C ALA A 296 0.83 -1.65 -5.02
N PRO A 297 -0.09 -0.76 -5.46
CA PRO A 297 -0.53 0.35 -4.63
C PRO A 297 -1.32 -0.18 -3.42
N LEU A 298 -0.75 0.00 -2.22
CA LEU A 298 -1.21 -0.59 -0.97
C LEU A 298 -1.59 0.50 0.02
N THR A 299 -2.87 0.88 0.10
CA THR A 299 -3.31 1.94 1.04
C THR A 299 -2.86 1.64 2.48
N THR A 300 -2.33 2.64 3.18
CA THR A 300 -1.66 2.63 4.50
C THR A 300 -0.21 2.14 4.48
N CYS A 301 0.08 1.02 3.84
CA CYS A 301 1.39 0.37 3.96
C CYS A 301 2.35 0.65 2.79
N GLY A 302 1.83 1.03 1.61
CA GLY A 302 2.57 1.36 0.38
C GLY A 302 3.18 2.77 0.36
N ASN A 303 3.47 3.30 1.53
CA ASN A 303 4.11 4.60 1.72
C ASN A 303 5.56 4.60 1.20
N LEU A 304 6.12 5.79 0.97
CA LEU A 304 7.44 5.94 0.35
C LEU A 304 8.56 5.11 1.03
N PRO A 305 8.71 5.11 2.38
CA PRO A 305 9.67 4.25 3.08
C PRO A 305 9.54 2.76 2.72
N PHE A 306 8.33 2.21 2.75
CA PHE A 306 8.11 0.80 2.39
C PHE A 306 8.46 0.51 0.92
N ARG A 307 8.15 1.43 0.00
CA ARG A 307 8.51 1.25 -1.41
C ARG A 307 10.03 1.26 -1.63
N ARG A 308 10.79 2.09 -0.90
CA ARG A 308 12.27 2.07 -0.92
C ARG A 308 12.83 0.74 -0.41
N VAL A 309 12.26 0.17 0.66
CA VAL A 309 12.61 -1.20 1.12
C VAL A 309 12.37 -2.22 0.00
N CYS A 310 11.19 -2.20 -0.65
CA CYS A 310 10.92 -3.11 -1.77
C CYS A 310 11.82 -2.88 -3.00
N LYS A 311 12.22 -1.64 -3.31
CA LYS A 311 13.20 -1.35 -4.38
C LYS A 311 14.55 -2.00 -4.08
N ARG A 312 15.03 -1.97 -2.83
CA ARG A 312 16.27 -2.66 -2.42
C ARG A 312 16.21 -4.19 -2.61
N PHE A 313 15.04 -4.79 -2.40
CA PHE A 313 14.79 -6.20 -2.72
C PHE A 313 14.49 -6.45 -4.21
N GLY A 314 14.65 -5.44 -5.09
CA GLY A 314 14.52 -5.62 -6.53
C GLY A 314 13.08 -5.57 -7.06
N ALA A 315 12.15 -4.87 -6.40
CA ALA A 315 10.94 -4.42 -7.08
C ALA A 315 11.32 -3.56 -8.30
N ASP A 316 10.76 -3.84 -9.47
CA ASP A 316 11.08 -3.08 -10.69
C ASP A 316 10.23 -1.82 -10.76
N ILE A 317 8.90 -1.99 -10.62
CA ILE A 317 7.90 -0.92 -10.68
C ILE A 317 7.38 -0.65 -9.27
N THR A 318 7.30 0.62 -8.89
CA THR A 318 6.58 1.07 -7.69
C THR A 318 5.43 2.00 -8.06
N CYS A 319 4.42 2.07 -7.20
CA CYS A 319 3.33 3.02 -7.36
C CYS A 319 2.94 3.61 -6.00
N GLY A 320 2.62 4.90 -5.99
CA GLY A 320 2.02 5.58 -4.84
C GLY A 320 0.71 4.93 -4.41
N GLU A 321 0.32 5.15 -3.16
CA GLU A 321 -0.99 4.70 -2.67
C GLU A 321 -2.14 5.33 -3.46
N MET A 322 -3.30 4.66 -3.47
CA MET A 322 -4.51 5.16 -4.13
C MET A 322 -4.91 6.57 -3.65
N ALA A 323 -4.71 7.58 -4.49
CA ALA A 323 -4.99 8.97 -4.21
C ALA A 323 -6.35 9.43 -4.76
N MET A 324 -7.16 10.08 -3.94
CA MET A 324 -8.48 10.60 -4.30
C MET A 324 -8.38 11.89 -5.12
N CYS A 325 -8.80 11.89 -6.39
CA CYS A 325 -8.72 13.06 -7.27
C CYS A 325 -9.35 14.34 -6.68
N THR A 326 -10.46 14.20 -5.95
CA THR A 326 -11.13 15.32 -5.29
C THR A 326 -10.27 16.00 -4.22
N ASN A 327 -9.44 15.23 -3.51
CA ASN A 327 -8.61 15.72 -2.42
C ASN A 327 -7.32 16.36 -2.96
N LEU A 328 -6.77 15.81 -4.05
CA LEU A 328 -5.66 16.41 -4.80
C LEU A 328 -6.05 17.80 -5.35
N LEU A 329 -7.20 17.89 -6.02
CA LEU A 329 -7.76 19.16 -6.54
C LEU A 329 -8.11 20.18 -5.43
N GLN A 330 -8.26 19.75 -4.18
CA GLN A 330 -8.46 20.62 -3.01
C GLN A 330 -7.14 21.04 -2.34
N GLY A 331 -5.98 20.55 -2.81
CA GLY A 331 -4.69 20.83 -2.20
C GLY A 331 -4.52 20.21 -0.80
N GLN A 332 -5.16 19.07 -0.52
CA GLN A 332 -5.00 18.38 0.76
C GLN A 332 -3.60 17.75 0.89
N GLN A 333 -2.81 18.20 1.87
CA GLN A 333 -1.40 17.79 2.02
C GLN A 333 -1.23 16.28 2.25
N SER A 334 -2.18 15.65 2.97
CA SER A 334 -2.18 14.20 3.20
C SER A 334 -2.32 13.38 1.91
N GLU A 335 -3.07 13.89 0.93
CA GLU A 335 -3.26 13.23 -0.35
C GLU A 335 -2.05 13.45 -1.26
N TRP A 336 -1.54 14.69 -1.31
CA TRP A 336 -0.34 15.03 -2.07
C TRP A 336 0.92 14.31 -1.57
N ALA A 337 0.97 13.93 -0.28
CA ALA A 337 2.05 13.10 0.24
C ALA A 337 2.13 11.71 -0.42
N LEU A 338 1.03 11.19 -0.99
CA LEU A 338 0.98 9.88 -1.66
C LEU A 338 1.67 9.90 -3.03
N LEU A 339 1.84 11.09 -3.62
CA LEU A 339 2.45 11.33 -4.95
C LEU A 339 3.98 11.46 -4.88
N LYS A 340 4.55 11.52 -3.67
CA LYS A 340 6.00 11.63 -3.46
C LYS A 340 6.74 10.40 -4.00
N ARG A 341 7.79 10.67 -4.78
CA ARG A 341 8.73 9.74 -5.39
C ARG A 341 10.11 9.90 -4.74
N HIS A 342 10.83 8.82 -4.49
CA HIS A 342 12.27 8.86 -4.16
C HIS A 342 13.11 8.58 -5.41
N GLU A 343 14.32 9.15 -5.51
CA GLU A 343 15.20 8.98 -6.67
C GLU A 343 15.55 7.51 -7.00
N SER A 344 15.58 6.63 -5.99
CA SER A 344 15.77 5.17 -6.15
C SER A 344 14.55 4.42 -6.71
N GLU A 345 13.47 5.11 -7.07
CA GLU A 345 12.31 4.51 -7.74
C GLU A 345 12.44 4.72 -9.25
N ASP A 346 13.11 3.79 -9.96
CA ASP A 346 13.43 3.93 -11.39
C ASP A 346 12.18 4.07 -12.28
N LEU A 347 11.13 3.31 -11.95
CA LEU A 347 9.84 3.37 -12.62
C LEU A 347 8.71 3.53 -11.59
N PHE A 348 8.19 4.75 -11.50
CA PHE A 348 7.22 5.18 -10.49
C PHE A 348 5.89 5.63 -11.12
N GLY A 349 4.79 5.05 -10.64
CA GLY A 349 3.44 5.46 -11.00
C GLY A 349 2.68 6.16 -9.86
N VAL A 350 1.66 6.94 -10.22
CA VAL A 350 0.65 7.45 -9.28
C VAL A 350 -0.69 6.81 -9.59
N GLN A 351 -1.28 6.10 -8.62
CA GLN A 351 -2.63 5.58 -8.74
C GLN A 351 -3.67 6.59 -8.25
N VAL A 352 -4.64 6.91 -9.10
CA VAL A 352 -5.73 7.84 -8.81
C VAL A 352 -7.10 7.15 -8.76
N GLU A 353 -8.00 7.67 -7.93
CA GLU A 353 -9.35 7.17 -7.69
C GLU A 353 -10.41 8.28 -7.84
N GLY A 354 -11.49 7.97 -8.55
CA GLY A 354 -12.59 8.87 -8.86
C GLY A 354 -13.56 8.30 -9.88
N CYS A 355 -14.66 9.01 -10.14
CA CYS A 355 -15.82 8.45 -10.84
C CYS A 355 -16.50 9.42 -11.84
N PHE A 356 -15.87 10.55 -12.14
CA PHE A 356 -16.37 11.58 -13.05
C PHE A 356 -15.27 12.02 -14.05
N PRO A 357 -15.56 12.08 -15.37
CA PRO A 357 -14.58 12.46 -16.39
C PRO A 357 -13.91 13.82 -16.13
N ASP A 358 -14.69 14.84 -15.80
CA ASP A 358 -14.20 16.18 -15.45
C ASP A 358 -13.15 16.15 -14.33
N THR A 359 -13.48 15.51 -13.20
CA THR A 359 -12.61 15.47 -12.03
C THR A 359 -11.34 14.65 -12.27
N MET A 360 -11.46 13.54 -12.99
CA MET A 360 -10.30 12.69 -13.33
C MET A 360 -9.37 13.39 -14.35
N THR A 361 -9.93 14.05 -15.36
CA THR A 361 -9.17 14.75 -16.40
C THR A 361 -8.41 15.94 -15.82
N ARG A 362 -9.08 16.80 -15.04
CA ARG A 362 -8.41 17.91 -14.34
C ARG A 362 -7.35 17.45 -13.36
N CYS A 363 -7.58 16.34 -12.65
CA CYS A 363 -6.57 15.75 -11.77
C CYS A 363 -5.36 15.20 -12.55
N ALA A 364 -5.58 14.61 -13.72
CA ALA A 364 -4.50 14.14 -14.58
C ALA A 364 -3.65 15.28 -15.15
N GLU A 365 -4.27 16.39 -15.58
CA GLU A 365 -3.55 17.61 -15.99
C GLU A 365 -2.77 18.23 -14.80
N LEU A 366 -3.35 18.20 -13.59
CA LEU A 366 -2.67 18.64 -12.36
C LEU A 366 -1.40 17.85 -12.07
N ILE A 367 -1.48 16.52 -12.17
CA ILE A 367 -0.35 15.60 -12.00
C ILE A 367 0.70 15.84 -13.08
N ASN A 368 0.28 15.87 -14.36
CA ASN A 368 1.16 16.09 -15.51
C ASN A 368 2.02 17.35 -15.38
N ASN A 369 1.40 18.45 -14.91
CA ASN A 369 2.04 19.76 -14.89
C ASN A 369 2.88 20.02 -13.62
N ASN A 370 2.78 19.18 -12.57
CA ASN A 370 3.36 19.47 -11.26
C ASN A 370 4.09 18.29 -10.59
N THR A 371 4.19 17.13 -11.26
CA THR A 371 4.86 15.93 -10.69
C THR A 371 5.67 15.17 -11.73
N ASP A 372 6.80 14.63 -11.28
CA ASP A 372 7.64 13.65 -11.96
C ASP A 372 7.07 12.24 -11.70
N VAL A 373 6.46 11.66 -12.73
CA VAL A 373 5.88 10.31 -12.75
C VAL A 373 6.18 9.65 -14.09
N ASP A 374 6.29 8.33 -14.13
CA ASP A 374 6.51 7.58 -15.38
C ASP A 374 5.22 7.07 -16.00
N PHE A 375 4.16 6.93 -15.21
CA PHE A 375 2.81 6.60 -15.66
C PHE A 375 1.76 7.04 -14.62
N VAL A 376 0.50 7.11 -15.03
CA VAL A 376 -0.65 7.30 -14.11
C VAL A 376 -1.56 6.07 -14.19
N ASP A 377 -1.99 5.54 -13.04
CA ASP A 377 -2.87 4.37 -12.96
C ASP A 377 -4.27 4.76 -12.49
N ILE A 378 -5.31 4.25 -13.16
CA ILE A 378 -6.70 4.40 -12.69
C ILE A 378 -7.05 3.22 -11.79
N ASN A 379 -7.41 3.51 -10.54
CA ASN A 379 -8.04 2.52 -9.69
C ASN A 379 -9.47 2.23 -10.16
N SER A 380 -9.68 1.03 -10.66
CA SER A 380 -11.00 0.44 -10.96
C SER A 380 -11.18 -0.91 -10.28
N GLY A 381 -10.43 -1.15 -9.20
CA GLY A 381 -10.38 -2.42 -8.47
C GLY A 381 -10.63 -2.29 -6.96
N CYS A 382 -10.68 -1.08 -6.42
CA CYS A 382 -10.91 -0.83 -5.01
C CYS A 382 -12.30 -1.35 -4.60
N PRO A 383 -12.39 -2.29 -3.63
CA PRO A 383 -13.66 -2.89 -3.25
C PRO A 383 -14.36 -2.15 -2.09
N ILE A 384 -13.75 -1.09 -1.54
CA ILE A 384 -14.25 -0.36 -0.36
C ILE A 384 -15.65 0.21 -0.64
N ASP A 385 -16.58 -0.02 0.28
CA ASP A 385 -18.00 0.30 0.05
C ASP A 385 -18.28 1.79 -0.07
N LEU A 386 -17.50 2.64 0.62
CA LEU A 386 -17.57 4.10 0.49
C LEU A 386 -17.18 4.58 -0.92
N VAL A 387 -16.19 3.94 -1.54
CA VAL A 387 -15.71 4.25 -2.90
C VAL A 387 -16.70 3.71 -3.92
N TYR A 388 -17.12 2.44 -3.78
CA TYR A 388 -18.10 1.81 -4.65
C TYR A 388 -19.44 2.56 -4.67
N LYS A 389 -19.96 2.99 -3.51
CA LYS A 389 -21.24 3.73 -3.43
C LYS A 389 -21.20 5.08 -4.14
N LYS A 390 -20.03 5.72 -4.25
CA LYS A 390 -19.81 6.92 -5.07
C LYS A 390 -19.66 6.59 -6.57
N GLY A 391 -19.63 5.31 -6.95
CA GLY A 391 -19.45 4.83 -8.32
C GLY A 391 -17.99 4.84 -8.79
N GLY A 392 -17.03 4.81 -7.87
CA GLY A 392 -15.59 4.65 -8.11
C GLY A 392 -15.11 3.21 -7.85
N GLY A 393 -13.80 2.99 -7.96
CA GLY A 393 -13.16 1.68 -7.81
C GLY A 393 -13.80 0.63 -8.72
N CYS A 394 -14.06 -0.56 -8.18
CA CYS A 394 -14.80 -1.60 -8.91
C CYS A 394 -16.23 -1.21 -9.35
N GLY A 395 -16.80 -0.13 -8.81
CA GLY A 395 -18.06 0.46 -9.28
C GLY A 395 -17.93 1.28 -10.57
N LEU A 396 -16.71 1.65 -10.98
CA LEU A 396 -16.47 2.29 -12.27
C LEU A 396 -16.58 1.28 -13.43
N MET A 397 -16.21 0.02 -13.19
CA MET A 397 -16.28 -1.05 -14.19
C MET A 397 -17.69 -1.31 -14.74
N THR A 398 -18.75 -1.06 -13.97
CA THR A 398 -20.14 -1.21 -14.41
C THR A 398 -20.69 0.04 -15.12
N ARG A 399 -19.89 1.12 -15.20
CA ARG A 399 -20.29 2.42 -15.75
C ARG A 399 -19.51 2.71 -17.04
N THR A 400 -19.44 1.73 -17.95
CA THR A 400 -18.58 1.67 -19.15
C THR A 400 -18.45 3.00 -19.90
N ARG A 401 -19.56 3.70 -20.19
CA ARG A 401 -19.52 5.01 -20.89
C ARG A 401 -18.72 6.08 -20.12
N LYS A 402 -18.91 6.18 -18.80
CA LYS A 402 -18.13 7.12 -17.96
C LYS A 402 -16.67 6.70 -17.84
N PHE A 403 -16.41 5.39 -17.85
CA PHE A 403 -15.06 4.86 -17.81
C PHE A 403 -14.30 5.19 -19.11
N GLU A 404 -14.92 4.96 -20.28
CA GLU A 404 -14.39 5.40 -21.58
C GLU A 404 -14.07 6.91 -21.59
N GLN A 405 -15.01 7.73 -21.13
CA GLN A 405 -14.81 9.19 -21.04
C GLN A 405 -13.66 9.58 -20.11
N ILE A 406 -13.49 8.91 -18.96
CA ILE A 406 -12.37 9.11 -18.03
C ILE A 406 -11.05 8.74 -18.71
N VAL A 407 -10.95 7.55 -19.30
CA VAL A 407 -9.72 7.07 -19.94
C VAL A 407 -9.31 7.99 -21.08
N LYS A 408 -10.24 8.37 -21.97
CA LYS A 408 -9.96 9.29 -23.08
C LYS A 408 -9.57 10.70 -22.61
N GLY A 409 -10.22 11.22 -21.57
CA GLY A 409 -9.91 12.54 -21.00
C GLY A 409 -8.53 12.59 -20.38
N MET A 410 -8.22 11.64 -19.51
CA MET A 410 -6.90 11.52 -18.91
C MET A 410 -5.82 11.28 -20.00
N ASN A 411 -6.10 10.45 -21.01
CA ASN A 411 -5.13 10.22 -22.08
C ASN A 411 -4.82 11.48 -22.91
N TYR A 412 -5.79 12.38 -23.09
CA TYR A 412 -5.58 13.64 -23.82
C TYR A 412 -4.63 14.61 -23.11
N VAL A 413 -4.70 14.67 -21.77
CA VAL A 413 -3.95 15.66 -20.98
C VAL A 413 -2.57 15.15 -20.50
N LEU A 414 -2.39 13.83 -20.41
CA LEU A 414 -1.18 13.17 -19.93
C LEU A 414 -0.15 12.94 -21.04
N ASP A 415 1.06 13.42 -20.82
CA ASP A 415 2.23 13.18 -21.68
C ASP A 415 2.92 11.83 -21.34
N VAL A 416 2.40 11.11 -20.33
CA VAL A 416 2.83 9.77 -19.88
C VAL A 416 1.76 8.69 -20.17
N PRO A 417 2.13 7.40 -20.15
CA PRO A 417 1.21 6.26 -20.25
C PRO A 417 0.11 6.28 -19.18
N LEU A 418 -1.08 5.82 -19.58
CA LEU A 418 -2.24 5.66 -18.69
C LEU A 418 -2.53 4.17 -18.52
N THR A 419 -2.40 3.69 -17.29
CA THR A 419 -2.64 2.28 -16.92
C THR A 419 -3.93 2.14 -16.13
N VAL A 420 -4.45 0.92 -16.02
CA VAL A 420 -5.70 0.66 -15.31
C VAL A 420 -5.61 -0.60 -14.45
N LYS A 421 -5.94 -0.50 -13.16
CA LYS A 421 -6.09 -1.65 -12.27
C LYS A 421 -7.55 -2.05 -12.05
N ILE A 422 -7.92 -3.26 -12.48
CA ILE A 422 -9.28 -3.84 -12.35
C ILE A 422 -9.34 -5.11 -11.48
N ARG A 423 -10.57 -5.59 -11.26
CA ARG A 423 -10.93 -6.91 -10.72
C ARG A 423 -11.58 -7.77 -11.82
N THR A 424 -11.86 -9.04 -11.54
CA THR A 424 -12.63 -9.88 -12.49
C THR A 424 -14.04 -9.33 -12.73
N GLY A 425 -14.65 -8.75 -11.69
CA GLY A 425 -15.96 -8.10 -11.71
C GLY A 425 -16.43 -7.67 -10.31
N VAL A 426 -17.71 -7.30 -10.20
CA VAL A 426 -18.32 -6.93 -8.90
C VAL A 426 -18.77 -8.18 -8.14
N GLN A 427 -19.62 -8.99 -8.77
CA GLN A 427 -20.22 -10.17 -8.14
C GLN A 427 -19.34 -11.42 -8.29
N GLU A 428 -19.49 -12.37 -7.38
CA GLU A 428 -18.94 -13.72 -7.58
C GLU A 428 -19.63 -14.42 -8.78
N LYS A 429 -18.88 -15.23 -9.55
CA LYS A 429 -19.32 -15.92 -10.80
C LYS A 429 -19.75 -15.02 -11.97
N SER A 430 -19.99 -13.71 -11.77
CA SER A 430 -20.32 -12.75 -12.84
C SER A 430 -19.11 -11.89 -13.20
N ASN A 431 -18.14 -12.52 -13.87
CA ASN A 431 -16.93 -11.86 -14.35
C ASN A 431 -17.25 -10.97 -15.57
N ILE A 432 -16.70 -9.75 -15.60
CA ILE A 432 -16.92 -8.76 -16.69
C ILE A 432 -15.62 -8.25 -17.33
N ALA A 433 -14.44 -8.49 -16.72
CA ALA A 433 -13.16 -7.98 -17.24
C ALA A 433 -12.90 -8.37 -18.70
N HIS A 434 -13.19 -9.61 -19.11
CA HIS A 434 -13.03 -10.09 -20.49
C HIS A 434 -13.83 -9.29 -21.53
N LYS A 435 -14.94 -8.64 -21.12
CA LYS A 435 -15.76 -7.77 -21.98
C LYS A 435 -15.21 -6.34 -22.06
N LEU A 436 -14.50 -5.90 -21.03
CA LEU A 436 -13.97 -4.53 -20.91
C LEU A 436 -12.55 -4.40 -21.49
N ILE A 437 -11.71 -5.43 -21.36
CA ILE A 437 -10.31 -5.41 -21.81
C ILE A 437 -10.16 -5.04 -23.31
N PRO A 438 -10.93 -5.62 -24.25
CA PRO A 438 -10.86 -5.21 -25.66
C PRO A 438 -11.27 -3.76 -25.90
N GLU A 439 -12.21 -3.23 -25.12
CA GLU A 439 -12.61 -1.82 -25.22
C GLU A 439 -11.58 -0.88 -24.57
N MET A 440 -10.94 -1.27 -23.45
CA MET A 440 -9.83 -0.51 -22.85
C MET A 440 -8.66 -0.30 -23.82
N LYS A 441 -8.34 -1.33 -24.62
CA LYS A 441 -7.39 -1.23 -25.75
C LYS A 441 -7.85 -0.17 -26.76
N ASN A 442 -9.12 -0.18 -27.16
CA ASN A 442 -9.73 0.82 -28.05
C ASN A 442 -9.81 2.24 -27.43
N TRP A 443 -9.73 2.38 -26.10
CA TRP A 443 -9.70 3.66 -25.40
C TRP A 443 -8.27 4.21 -25.19
N GLY A 444 -7.24 3.43 -25.55
CA GLY A 444 -5.83 3.82 -25.46
C GLY A 444 -5.16 3.52 -24.11
N VAL A 445 -5.64 2.54 -23.34
CA VAL A 445 -4.94 2.10 -22.11
C VAL A 445 -3.61 1.43 -22.47
N SER A 446 -2.53 1.86 -21.82
CA SER A 446 -1.16 1.40 -22.11
C SER A 446 -0.76 0.11 -21.39
N MET A 447 -1.36 -0.18 -20.22
CA MET A 447 -1.18 -1.43 -19.47
C MET A 447 -2.42 -1.70 -18.60
N ILE A 448 -2.84 -2.96 -18.48
CA ILE A 448 -3.96 -3.37 -17.63
C ILE A 448 -3.42 -4.26 -16.50
N THR A 449 -3.80 -4.03 -15.25
CA THR A 449 -3.57 -4.99 -14.16
C THR A 449 -4.89 -5.64 -13.76
N LEU A 450 -4.96 -6.97 -13.77
CA LEU A 450 -6.15 -7.73 -13.37
C LEU A 450 -5.92 -8.44 -12.03
N HIS A 451 -6.67 -8.03 -11.00
CA HIS A 451 -6.83 -8.86 -9.81
C HIS A 451 -7.80 -10.00 -10.09
N GLY A 452 -7.33 -11.24 -10.05
CA GLY A 452 -8.11 -12.48 -10.24
C GLY A 452 -9.20 -12.76 -9.19
N ARG A 453 -9.75 -11.74 -8.52
CA ARG A 453 -10.90 -11.88 -7.60
C ARG A 453 -11.94 -10.80 -7.86
N SER A 454 -13.22 -11.15 -7.74
CA SER A 454 -14.31 -10.19 -7.76
C SER A 454 -14.25 -9.26 -6.54
N ARG A 455 -15.10 -8.22 -6.51
CA ARG A 455 -15.25 -7.37 -5.32
C ARG A 455 -15.80 -8.17 -4.14
N GLU A 456 -16.83 -8.98 -4.37
CA GLU A 456 -17.52 -9.74 -3.33
C GLU A 456 -16.65 -10.82 -2.68
N GLN A 457 -15.79 -11.48 -3.45
CA GLN A 457 -14.84 -12.48 -2.95
C GLN A 457 -13.81 -11.91 -1.97
N ARG A 458 -13.59 -10.58 -1.95
CA ARG A 458 -12.65 -9.88 -1.03
C ARG A 458 -11.31 -10.62 -0.92
N TYR A 459 -11.12 -11.35 0.18
CA TYR A 459 -9.97 -12.19 0.50
C TYR A 459 -10.37 -13.60 0.97
N THR A 460 -11.64 -14.01 0.81
CA THR A 460 -12.18 -15.30 1.29
C THR A 460 -12.06 -16.44 0.30
N LYS A 461 -11.63 -16.14 -0.93
CA LYS A 461 -11.33 -17.09 -2.01
C LYS A 461 -9.90 -16.85 -2.53
N LEU A 462 -9.38 -17.83 -3.26
CA LEU A 462 -8.14 -17.70 -4.03
C LEU A 462 -8.38 -16.84 -5.29
N ALA A 463 -7.29 -16.34 -5.88
CA ALA A 463 -7.33 -15.70 -7.19
C ALA A 463 -7.47 -16.73 -8.31
N ASP A 464 -8.38 -16.44 -9.23
CA ASP A 464 -8.67 -17.18 -10.46
C ASP A 464 -7.63 -16.82 -11.53
N TRP A 465 -6.57 -17.61 -11.59
CA TRP A 465 -5.47 -17.42 -12.55
C TRP A 465 -5.80 -17.96 -13.95
N ASP A 466 -6.71 -18.94 -14.09
CA ASP A 466 -7.19 -19.42 -15.40
C ASP A 466 -7.99 -18.34 -16.14
N TYR A 467 -8.79 -17.57 -15.39
CA TYR A 467 -9.46 -16.40 -15.92
C TYR A 467 -8.47 -15.24 -16.22
N ILE A 468 -7.36 -15.13 -15.49
CA ILE A 468 -6.25 -14.22 -15.85
C ILE A 468 -5.62 -14.66 -17.18
N THR A 469 -5.31 -15.94 -17.38
CA THR A 469 -4.81 -16.49 -18.67
C THR A 469 -5.72 -16.12 -19.83
N THR A 470 -7.03 -16.28 -19.65
CA THR A 470 -8.05 -15.91 -20.64
C THR A 470 -8.03 -14.41 -20.93
N CYS A 471 -7.94 -13.58 -19.89
CA CYS A 471 -7.89 -12.12 -20.03
C CYS A 471 -6.57 -11.61 -20.65
N SER A 472 -5.43 -12.25 -20.39
CA SER A 472 -4.14 -11.85 -20.97
C SER A 472 -4.14 -12.02 -22.49
N LYS A 473 -4.66 -13.16 -22.99
CA LYS A 473 -4.86 -13.40 -24.42
C LYS A 473 -5.74 -12.34 -25.09
N LEU A 474 -6.78 -11.86 -24.40
CA LEU A 474 -7.68 -10.80 -24.88
C LEU A 474 -7.08 -9.38 -24.83
N ALA A 475 -6.08 -9.14 -23.98
CA ALA A 475 -5.43 -7.84 -23.86
C ALA A 475 -4.43 -7.56 -25.01
N SER A 476 -3.82 -8.62 -25.54
CA SER A 476 -2.75 -8.54 -26.55
C SER A 476 -3.05 -7.56 -27.71
N PRO A 477 -2.10 -6.68 -28.09
CA PRO A 477 -0.72 -6.57 -27.61
C PRO A 477 -0.57 -5.65 -26.37
N VAL A 478 -1.65 -5.16 -25.76
CA VAL A 478 -1.55 -4.33 -24.54
C VAL A 478 -1.06 -5.21 -23.38
N PRO A 479 0.03 -4.85 -22.68
CA PRO A 479 0.55 -5.64 -21.57
C PRO A 479 -0.49 -5.82 -20.46
N LEU A 480 -0.65 -7.06 -20.00
CA LEU A 480 -1.52 -7.40 -18.87
C LEU A 480 -0.72 -7.96 -17.70
N PHE A 481 -0.89 -7.35 -16.53
CA PHE A 481 -0.27 -7.78 -15.27
C PHE A 481 -1.24 -8.65 -14.46
N GLY A 482 -0.77 -9.84 -14.10
CA GLY A 482 -1.47 -10.72 -13.18
C GLY A 482 -1.34 -10.25 -11.73
N ASN A 483 -2.42 -10.30 -10.95
CA ASN A 483 -2.40 -9.92 -9.54
C ASN A 483 -3.26 -10.86 -8.69
N GLY A 484 -2.66 -11.43 -7.65
CA GLY A 484 -3.39 -12.18 -6.63
C GLY A 484 -2.58 -13.33 -6.06
N ASP A 485 -2.47 -13.37 -4.74
CA ASP A 485 -2.12 -14.59 -3.98
C ASP A 485 -0.72 -15.20 -4.23
N ILE A 486 0.17 -14.42 -4.83
CA ILE A 486 1.63 -14.65 -4.84
C ILE A 486 2.20 -14.46 -3.43
N LEU A 487 2.78 -15.52 -2.85
CA LEU A 487 3.58 -15.49 -1.62
C LEU A 487 4.96 -16.18 -1.77
N SER A 488 5.22 -16.84 -2.89
CA SER A 488 6.47 -17.56 -3.17
C SER A 488 6.94 -17.37 -4.61
N TYR A 489 8.20 -17.73 -4.90
CA TYR A 489 8.70 -17.67 -6.26
C TYR A 489 8.01 -18.69 -7.18
N GLU A 490 7.59 -19.86 -6.66
CA GLU A 490 6.84 -20.85 -7.44
C GLU A 490 5.43 -20.37 -7.77
N ASP A 491 4.76 -19.64 -6.86
CA ASP A 491 3.49 -18.99 -7.21
C ASP A 491 3.71 -17.99 -8.36
N ALA A 492 4.84 -17.28 -8.37
CA ALA A 492 5.18 -16.33 -9.43
C ALA A 492 5.58 -17.00 -10.75
N MET A 493 6.30 -18.13 -10.72
CA MET A 493 6.63 -18.89 -11.93
C MET A 493 5.36 -19.47 -12.57
N LYS A 494 4.47 -20.07 -11.78
CA LYS A 494 3.14 -20.52 -12.23
C LYS A 494 2.29 -19.37 -12.77
N ALA A 495 2.41 -18.18 -12.18
CA ALA A 495 1.78 -16.99 -12.73
C ALA A 495 2.38 -16.55 -14.08
N ARG A 496 3.69 -16.67 -14.31
CA ARG A 496 4.31 -16.38 -15.63
C ARG A 496 3.79 -17.30 -16.73
N GLU A 497 3.53 -18.57 -16.44
CA GLU A 497 2.94 -19.55 -17.37
C GLU A 497 1.55 -19.12 -17.92
N THR A 498 0.83 -18.22 -17.24
CA THR A 498 -0.45 -17.68 -17.71
C THR A 498 -0.33 -16.71 -18.90
N GLY A 499 0.89 -16.39 -19.34
CA GLY A 499 1.15 -15.47 -20.45
C GLY A 499 0.86 -14.01 -20.10
N VAL A 500 0.94 -13.63 -18.82
CA VAL A 500 0.94 -12.24 -18.36
C VAL A 500 2.28 -11.57 -18.67
N SER A 501 2.26 -10.29 -18.99
CA SER A 501 3.47 -9.51 -19.31
C SER A 501 4.32 -9.16 -18.08
N GLY A 502 3.77 -9.38 -16.88
CA GLY A 502 4.41 -9.13 -15.61
C GLY A 502 3.49 -9.44 -14.43
N ILE A 503 4.02 -9.34 -13.21
CA ILE A 503 3.31 -9.76 -12.00
C ILE A 503 3.25 -8.60 -11.02
N MET A 504 2.05 -8.26 -10.56
CA MET A 504 1.87 -7.32 -9.47
C MET A 504 1.74 -8.06 -8.13
N ILE A 505 2.64 -7.74 -7.20
CA ILE A 505 2.73 -8.35 -5.87
C ILE A 505 2.15 -7.38 -4.83
N ALA A 506 1.27 -7.90 -3.96
CA ALA A 506 0.56 -7.11 -2.96
C ALA A 506 0.88 -7.59 -1.53
N ARG A 507 0.04 -8.47 -0.98
CA ARG A 507 0.19 -8.98 0.40
C ARG A 507 1.48 -9.78 0.60
N GLY A 508 2.01 -10.45 -0.44
CA GLY A 508 3.29 -11.14 -0.38
C GLY A 508 4.43 -10.21 0.04
N ALA A 509 4.54 -9.04 -0.58
CA ALA A 509 5.55 -8.03 -0.24
C ALA A 509 5.38 -7.46 1.18
N LEU A 510 4.14 -7.33 1.68
CA LEU A 510 3.88 -6.92 3.07
C LEU A 510 4.24 -7.99 4.10
N ILE A 511 4.19 -9.27 3.74
CA ILE A 511 4.60 -10.38 4.61
C ILE A 511 6.13 -10.53 4.57
N LYS A 512 6.72 -10.48 3.37
CA LYS A 512 8.16 -10.51 3.14
C LYS A 512 8.57 -9.64 1.93
N PRO A 513 9.20 -8.47 2.12
CA PRO A 513 9.67 -7.63 1.01
C PRO A 513 10.67 -8.33 0.08
N TRP A 514 11.46 -9.27 0.59
CA TRP A 514 12.42 -10.05 -0.18
C TRP A 514 11.80 -11.06 -1.17
N ILE A 515 10.46 -11.14 -1.25
CA ILE A 515 9.76 -11.89 -2.31
C ILE A 515 10.19 -11.46 -3.72
N PHE A 516 10.56 -10.19 -3.92
CA PHE A 516 11.07 -9.70 -5.20
C PHE A 516 12.43 -10.36 -5.54
N THR A 517 13.32 -10.50 -4.57
CA THR A 517 14.59 -11.22 -4.69
C THR A 517 14.38 -12.72 -4.91
N GLU A 518 13.50 -13.36 -4.14
CA GLU A 518 13.15 -14.78 -4.34
C GLU A 518 12.69 -15.07 -5.78
N ILE A 519 11.88 -14.19 -6.37
CA ILE A 519 11.37 -14.34 -7.75
C ILE A 519 12.44 -14.09 -8.81
N LYS A 520 13.40 -13.20 -8.54
CA LYS A 520 14.53 -12.94 -9.44
C LYS A 520 15.57 -14.05 -9.40
N GLU A 521 15.86 -14.57 -8.22
CA GLU A 521 16.83 -15.66 -8.02
C GLU A 521 16.22 -17.06 -8.15
N SER A 522 14.89 -17.17 -8.28
CA SER A 522 14.14 -18.43 -8.40
C SER A 522 14.41 -19.42 -7.25
N ARG A 523 14.53 -18.90 -6.02
CA ARG A 523 14.78 -19.68 -4.80
C ARG A 523 14.12 -19.06 -3.58
N HIS A 524 13.98 -19.86 -2.53
CA HIS A 524 13.60 -19.34 -1.21
C HIS A 524 14.75 -18.63 -0.50
N TRP A 525 14.37 -17.67 0.33
CA TRP A 525 15.24 -16.94 1.24
C TRP A 525 14.78 -17.19 2.67
N ASP A 526 15.63 -17.83 3.48
CA ASP A 526 15.36 -18.08 4.90
C ASP A 526 16.18 -17.17 5.81
N ILE A 527 15.95 -15.86 5.70
CA ILE A 527 16.72 -14.87 6.46
C ILE A 527 16.52 -14.98 7.97
N SER A 528 17.55 -14.60 8.70
CA SER A 528 17.59 -14.55 10.17
C SER A 528 16.62 -13.50 10.74
N SER A 529 16.40 -13.55 12.06
CA SER A 529 15.67 -12.50 12.77
C SER A 529 16.43 -11.17 12.80
N SER A 530 17.76 -11.19 12.83
CA SER A 530 18.61 -9.98 12.76
C SER A 530 18.47 -9.26 11.42
N GLU A 531 18.59 -9.98 10.30
CA GLU A 531 18.37 -9.39 8.96
C GLU A 531 16.94 -8.84 8.82
N ARG A 532 15.94 -9.50 9.42
CA ARG A 532 14.57 -8.98 9.45
C ARG A 532 14.42 -7.71 10.30
N LEU A 533 15.21 -7.54 11.35
CA LEU A 533 15.24 -6.31 12.15
C LEU A 533 15.98 -5.19 11.42
N ASP A 534 17.03 -5.52 10.66
CA ASP A 534 17.76 -4.56 9.82
C ASP A 534 16.84 -3.99 8.73
N ILE A 535 15.98 -4.82 8.13
CA ILE A 535 14.92 -4.37 7.20
C ILE A 535 13.94 -3.38 7.86
N LEU A 536 13.61 -3.57 9.15
CA LEU A 536 12.78 -2.63 9.90
C LEU A 536 13.56 -1.35 10.25
N ARG A 537 14.88 -1.44 10.48
CA ARG A 537 15.76 -0.28 10.66
C ARG A 537 15.87 0.55 9.39
N ASP A 538 15.94 -0.09 8.22
CA ASP A 538 15.88 0.58 6.91
C ASP A 538 14.57 1.35 6.74
N PHE A 539 13.43 0.73 7.09
CA PHE A 539 12.15 1.41 7.09
C PHE A 539 12.10 2.59 8.07
N THR A 540 12.67 2.44 9.27
CA THR A 540 12.85 3.54 10.23
C THR A 540 13.62 4.69 9.60
N ASN A 541 14.82 4.43 9.08
CA ASN A 541 15.71 5.42 8.49
C ASN A 541 15.01 6.20 7.36
N PHE A 542 14.37 5.48 6.42
CA PHE A 542 13.61 6.10 5.34
C PHE A 542 12.36 6.84 5.85
N GLY A 543 11.76 6.39 6.96
CA GLY A 543 10.64 7.05 7.63
C GLY A 543 11.02 8.37 8.29
N LEU A 544 12.17 8.41 8.98
CA LEU A 544 12.72 9.63 9.58
C LEU A 544 13.07 10.68 8.51
N GLU A 545 13.60 10.25 7.36
CA GLU A 545 13.82 11.13 6.20
C GLU A 545 12.51 11.67 5.60
N HIS A 546 11.48 10.81 5.49
CA HIS A 546 10.25 11.15 4.78
C HIS A 546 9.20 11.90 5.63
N TRP A 547 9.15 11.64 6.95
CA TRP A 547 8.16 12.21 7.88
C TRP A 547 8.76 13.10 8.96
N GLY A 548 10.02 12.86 9.33
CA GLY A 548 10.80 13.68 10.25
C GLY A 548 11.49 12.89 11.35
N SER A 549 12.55 13.48 11.91
CA SER A 549 13.22 13.01 13.12
C SER A 549 12.75 13.73 14.38
N ASP A 550 11.77 14.63 14.30
CA ASP A 550 11.05 15.19 15.46
C ASP A 550 10.12 14.16 16.11
N THR A 551 9.58 14.47 17.30
CA THR A 551 8.62 13.60 18.02
C THR A 551 7.49 13.14 17.10
N ARG A 552 6.95 14.07 16.29
CA ARG A 552 5.84 13.78 15.38
C ARG A 552 6.25 12.89 14.20
N GLY A 553 7.45 13.06 13.65
CA GLY A 553 7.99 12.22 12.59
C GLY A 553 8.33 10.81 13.06
N VAL A 554 8.95 10.69 14.24
CA VAL A 554 9.21 9.41 14.93
C VAL A 554 7.91 8.63 15.16
N GLU A 555 6.92 9.23 15.80
CA GLU A 555 5.66 8.54 16.13
C GLU A 555 4.80 8.24 14.89
N LYS A 556 4.93 9.05 13.84
CA LYS A 556 4.35 8.72 12.53
C LYS A 556 5.05 7.52 11.89
N THR A 557 6.38 7.46 11.95
CA THR A 557 7.17 6.31 11.48
C THR A 557 6.77 5.04 12.24
N ARG A 558 6.69 5.12 13.58
CA ARG A 558 6.20 4.04 14.46
C ARG A 558 4.82 3.55 14.03
N THR A 559 3.86 4.48 13.85
CA THR A 559 2.49 4.14 13.46
C THR A 559 2.44 3.34 12.15
N PHE A 560 3.21 3.72 11.12
CA PHE A 560 3.25 2.99 9.86
C PHE A 560 4.03 1.67 9.94
N MET A 561 5.08 1.58 10.77
CA MET A 561 5.77 0.33 11.07
C MET A 561 4.81 -0.68 11.73
N LEU A 562 4.02 -0.26 12.73
CA LEU A 562 3.06 -1.13 13.41
C LEU A 562 1.94 -1.63 12.48
N GLU A 563 1.47 -0.80 11.53
CA GLU A 563 0.54 -1.24 10.48
C GLU A 563 1.17 -2.32 9.58
N TRP A 564 2.47 -2.22 9.29
CA TRP A 564 3.18 -3.20 8.49
C TRP A 564 3.52 -4.49 9.25
N LEU A 565 3.94 -4.40 10.53
CA LEU A 565 4.17 -5.56 11.41
C LEU A 565 2.93 -6.47 11.50
N SER A 566 1.71 -5.91 11.43
CA SER A 566 0.44 -6.66 11.37
C SER A 566 0.26 -7.58 10.13
N PHE A 567 1.16 -7.46 9.15
CA PHE A 567 1.32 -8.38 8.02
C PHE A 567 2.60 -9.21 8.14
N MET A 568 3.73 -8.61 8.50
CA MET A 568 5.03 -9.27 8.59
C MET A 568 5.04 -10.42 9.62
N CYS A 569 4.26 -10.33 10.70
CA CYS A 569 4.09 -11.40 11.69
C CYS A 569 3.49 -12.71 11.15
N ARG A 570 3.01 -12.72 9.89
CA ARG A 570 2.54 -13.93 9.21
C ARG A 570 3.63 -14.66 8.44
N TYR A 571 4.83 -14.09 8.33
CA TYR A 571 5.96 -14.80 7.77
C TYR A 571 6.35 -15.94 8.71
N ILE A 572 6.58 -17.11 8.14
CA ILE A 572 7.15 -18.26 8.84
C ILE A 572 8.51 -18.53 8.18
N PRO A 573 9.61 -18.61 8.96
CA PRO A 573 10.92 -19.01 8.44
C PRO A 573 10.85 -20.31 7.66
N VAL A 574 11.57 -20.39 6.54
CA VAL A 574 11.47 -21.52 5.62
C VAL A 574 11.99 -22.80 6.28
N GLY A 575 13.04 -22.71 7.10
CA GLY A 575 13.57 -23.83 7.88
C GLY A 575 12.62 -24.36 8.96
N LEU A 576 11.57 -23.63 9.32
CA LEU A 576 10.53 -24.03 10.29
C LEU A 576 9.32 -24.69 9.63
N LEU A 577 9.13 -24.50 8.32
CA LEU A 577 8.04 -25.13 7.59
C LEU A 577 8.32 -26.63 7.40
N GLU A 578 7.29 -27.45 7.62
CA GLU A 578 7.29 -28.86 7.22
C GLU A 578 7.12 -28.98 5.70
N ARG A 579 6.23 -28.15 5.13
CA ARG A 579 5.97 -28.08 3.69
C ARG A 579 6.17 -26.66 3.17
N VAL A 580 7.10 -26.55 2.22
CA VAL A 580 7.40 -25.31 1.51
C VAL A 580 6.69 -25.33 0.14
N PRO A 581 6.18 -24.20 -0.38
CA PRO A 581 6.05 -22.89 0.26
C PRO A 581 4.74 -22.70 1.05
N GLN A 582 4.82 -21.85 2.09
CA GLN A 582 3.66 -21.30 2.80
C GLN A 582 2.67 -20.67 1.81
N LYS A 583 1.37 -20.94 1.97
CA LYS A 583 0.30 -20.33 1.16
C LYS A 583 -0.33 -19.12 1.84
N ILE A 584 -0.76 -18.15 1.03
CA ILE A 584 -1.26 -16.83 1.49
C ILE A 584 -2.53 -16.90 2.38
N ASN A 585 -3.26 -18.01 2.29
CA ASN A 585 -4.46 -18.31 3.07
C ASN A 585 -4.15 -19.14 4.33
N GLU A 586 -2.94 -19.69 4.45
CA GLU A 586 -2.49 -20.36 5.67
C GLU A 586 -2.18 -19.29 6.74
N ARG A 587 -2.38 -19.66 8.00
CA ARG A 587 -2.05 -18.86 9.18
C ARG A 587 -0.98 -19.57 10.00
N PRO A 588 0.01 -18.86 10.57
CA PRO A 588 0.87 -19.48 11.56
C PRO A 588 0.01 -19.93 12.76
N PRO A 589 0.12 -21.19 13.21
CA PRO A 589 -0.25 -21.55 14.58
C PRO A 589 0.71 -20.87 15.57
N TYR A 590 0.54 -21.10 16.88
CA TYR A 590 1.57 -20.68 17.84
C TYR A 590 2.82 -21.54 17.69
N TYR A 591 3.96 -20.90 17.42
CA TYR A 591 5.25 -21.57 17.26
C TYR A 591 6.37 -20.76 17.93
N MET A 592 7.41 -21.45 18.38
CA MET A 592 8.65 -20.83 18.83
C MET A 592 9.59 -20.66 17.64
N GLY A 593 10.14 -19.46 17.50
CA GLY A 593 11.19 -19.16 16.52
C GLY A 593 12.53 -19.79 16.90
N ARG A 594 13.51 -19.70 15.98
CA ARG A 594 14.91 -20.11 16.24
C ARG A 594 15.58 -19.34 17.38
N ASN A 595 15.03 -18.18 17.77
CA ASN A 595 15.48 -17.35 18.89
C ASN A 595 14.35 -16.41 19.35
N TYR A 596 14.57 -15.71 20.47
CA TYR A 596 13.63 -14.74 21.05
C TYR A 596 13.05 -13.75 20.03
N LEU A 597 13.91 -13.06 19.27
CA LEU A 597 13.50 -12.04 18.31
C LEU A 597 12.62 -12.62 17.19
N GLU A 598 12.85 -13.88 16.81
CA GLU A 598 12.01 -14.59 15.85
C GLU A 598 10.62 -14.89 16.40
N SER A 599 10.53 -15.37 17.65
CA SER A 599 9.24 -15.55 18.36
C SER A 599 8.51 -14.21 18.53
N LEU A 600 9.21 -13.15 18.94
CA LEU A 600 8.64 -11.81 19.11
C LEU A 600 8.05 -11.28 17.79
N MET A 601 8.76 -11.45 16.66
CA MET A 601 8.26 -11.09 15.33
C MET A 601 7.08 -11.94 14.86
N ALA A 602 6.95 -13.19 15.32
CA ALA A 602 5.82 -14.07 15.00
C ALA A 602 4.54 -13.71 15.79
N SER A 603 4.65 -12.92 16.85
CA SER A 603 3.52 -12.57 17.71
C SER A 603 2.43 -11.80 16.95
N GLN A 604 1.17 -12.09 17.28
CA GLN A 604 0.00 -11.36 16.79
C GLN A 604 -0.47 -10.28 17.79
N ASN A 605 0.19 -10.15 18.94
CA ASN A 605 -0.12 -9.14 19.94
C ASN A 605 0.48 -7.77 19.54
N VAL A 606 -0.32 -6.71 19.70
CA VAL A 606 0.13 -5.33 19.44
C VAL A 606 1.23 -4.90 20.42
N GLY A 607 1.22 -5.38 21.67
CA GLY A 607 2.26 -5.07 22.64
C GLY A 607 3.65 -5.50 22.16
N ASP A 608 3.76 -6.68 21.56
CA ASP A 608 5.01 -7.19 21.00
C ASP A 608 5.49 -6.40 19.78
N TRP A 609 4.57 -5.93 18.94
CA TRP A 609 4.93 -5.02 17.85
C TRP A 609 5.42 -3.66 18.36
N VAL A 610 4.86 -3.18 19.49
CA VAL A 610 5.34 -1.98 20.17
C VAL A 610 6.76 -2.22 20.68
N ARG A 611 7.04 -3.33 21.37
CA ARG A 611 8.40 -3.71 21.83
C ARG A 611 9.43 -3.69 20.68
N ILE A 612 9.10 -4.31 19.53
CA ILE A 612 9.94 -4.26 18.32
C ILE A 612 10.18 -2.81 17.85
N SER A 613 9.14 -1.97 17.88
CA SER A 613 9.28 -0.56 17.50
C SER A 613 10.15 0.24 18.48
N GLU A 614 10.13 -0.11 19.77
CA GLU A 614 10.95 0.55 20.79
C GLU A 614 12.45 0.28 20.61
N MET A 615 12.82 -0.92 20.13
CA MET A 615 14.20 -1.25 19.74
C MET A 615 14.78 -0.33 18.66
N LEU A 616 13.93 0.36 17.88
CA LEU A 616 14.35 1.17 16.72
C LEU A 616 13.98 2.66 16.82
N LEU A 617 12.98 3.00 17.63
CA LEU A 617 12.41 4.36 17.76
C LEU A 617 12.31 4.81 19.23
N GLY A 618 12.94 4.08 20.15
CA GLY A 618 12.91 4.38 21.59
C GLY A 618 11.53 4.16 22.23
N PRO A 619 11.40 4.41 23.54
CA PRO A 619 10.19 4.15 24.30
C PRO A 619 8.97 4.92 23.76
N VAL A 620 7.79 4.32 23.85
CA VAL A 620 6.54 5.00 23.49
C VAL A 620 6.14 6.08 24.52
N PRO A 621 5.39 7.12 24.12
CA PRO A 621 4.75 8.04 25.07
C PRO A 621 3.80 7.30 26.03
N LYS A 622 3.69 7.75 27.28
CA LYS A 622 2.88 7.11 28.35
C LYS A 622 1.42 6.78 27.96
N ASN A 623 0.81 7.58 27.08
CA ASN A 623 -0.57 7.42 26.61
C ASN A 623 -0.66 6.86 25.18
N PHE A 624 0.39 6.18 24.69
CA PHE A 624 0.41 5.59 23.35
C PHE A 624 -0.58 4.43 23.24
N ASN A 625 -1.43 4.47 22.21
CA ASN A 625 -2.37 3.40 21.90
C ASN A 625 -2.42 3.20 20.40
N PHE A 626 -2.22 1.94 19.97
CA PHE A 626 -2.32 1.55 18.57
C PHE A 626 -3.35 0.43 18.40
N LEU A 627 -4.26 0.61 17.43
CA LEU A 627 -5.19 -0.42 16.99
C LEU A 627 -4.98 -0.63 15.49
N PRO A 628 -4.51 -1.80 15.00
CA PRO A 628 -4.22 -2.01 13.58
C PRO A 628 -5.45 -1.80 12.70
N LYS A 629 -5.27 -1.13 11.57
CA LYS A 629 -6.33 -0.85 10.58
C LYS A 629 -6.77 -2.10 9.82
N HIS A 630 -5.94 -3.15 9.84
CA HIS A 630 -6.15 -4.41 9.14
C HIS A 630 -6.11 -5.61 10.10
N LYS A 631 -7.13 -5.78 10.96
CA LYS A 631 -7.30 -7.06 11.66
C LYS A 631 -7.46 -8.21 10.64
N ALA A 632 -6.67 -9.27 10.82
CA ALA A 632 -6.57 -10.41 9.90
C ALA A 632 -7.85 -11.29 9.86
N ASN A 633 -8.83 -10.99 10.71
CA ASN A 633 -9.95 -11.83 11.09
C ASN A 633 -11.11 -11.74 10.10
N ALA A 634 -10.81 -11.93 8.82
CA ALA A 634 -11.77 -12.11 7.74
C ALA A 634 -12.15 -13.60 7.51
N TYR A 635 -11.74 -14.48 8.43
CA TYR A 635 -12.05 -15.90 8.45
C TYR A 635 -12.76 -16.25 9.77
N LYS A 636 -14.06 -15.93 9.81
CA LYS A 636 -15.10 -16.54 10.65
C LYS A 636 -16.39 -16.52 9.82
#